data_AF-A0A430AJ30-F1
#
_entry.id   AF-A0A430AJ30-F1
#
_cell.length_a   1.000
_cell.length_b   1.000
_cell.length_c   1.000
_cell.angle_alpha   90.00
_cell.angle_beta   90.00
_cell.angle_gamma   90.00
#
_symmetry.space_group_name_H-M   'P 1'
#
loop_
_entity.id
_entity.type
_entity.pdbx_description
1 polymer ?
#
loop_
_entity_poly.entity_id
_entity_poly.type
_entity_poly.pdbx_seq_one_letter_code
_entity_poly.pdbx_strand_id
1 'polypeptide(L)'
;MRKKIPFIFGVLLASGVTSLSYFKKRNDAETKKILESFVGIWYYVEKHQRIQHTLSFTSDFTLLLDEKPLQVTLIEKTTQHLIWLDSYGYRLILRKSTQKKYSFYDEAEDASYQLVTRHNT
;
A
#
# COMPACT_ATOMS: atom_id res chain seq x y z
N MET A 1 67.67 -9.31 0.33
CA MET A 1 66.88 -9.90 1.43
C MET A 1 65.57 -10.42 0.87
N ARG A 2 65.25 -11.70 1.12
CA ARG A 2 64.02 -12.39 0.66
C ARG A 2 62.94 -12.27 1.73
N LYS A 3 61.68 -12.02 1.34
CA LYS A 3 60.52 -12.44 2.13
C LYS A 3 59.46 -13.01 1.18
N LYS A 4 59.26 -14.33 1.27
CA LYS A 4 58.15 -15.07 0.64
C LYS A 4 57.03 -15.13 1.68
N ILE A 5 55.81 -14.77 1.30
CA ILE A 5 54.62 -14.94 2.15
C ILE A 5 53.88 -16.18 1.61
N PRO A 6 53.60 -17.18 2.45
CA PRO A 6 52.96 -18.41 2.01
C PRO A 6 51.48 -18.21 1.71
N PHE A 7 51.04 -19.00 0.74
CA PHE A 7 49.67 -19.15 0.27
C PHE A 7 48.85 -20.04 1.24
N ILE A 8 47.53 -19.94 1.09
CA ILE A 8 46.43 -20.82 1.56
C ILE A 8 45.77 -20.43 2.88
N PHE A 9 44.53 -19.91 2.78
CA PHE A 9 43.35 -20.54 3.38
C PHE A 9 42.15 -20.29 2.47
N GLY A 10 41.63 -21.36 1.88
CA GLY A 10 40.34 -21.34 1.22
C GLY A 10 39.22 -21.34 2.26
N VAL A 11 38.12 -20.64 1.95
CA VAL A 11 36.78 -20.99 2.41
C VAL A 11 35.85 -20.83 1.22
N LEU A 12 35.39 -21.95 0.67
CA LEU A 12 34.17 -22.01 -0.12
C LEU A 12 33.02 -21.62 0.82
N LEU A 13 32.36 -20.49 0.58
CA LEU A 13 30.98 -20.29 1.01
C LEU A 13 30.06 -20.70 -0.14
N ALA A 14 29.99 -22.01 -0.39
CA ALA A 14 28.86 -22.58 -1.13
C ALA A 14 27.66 -22.69 -0.16
N SER A 15 27.15 -21.55 0.32
CA SER A 15 25.87 -21.49 1.03
C SER A 15 24.77 -21.34 -0.02
N GLY A 16 23.99 -22.41 -0.23
CA GLY A 16 22.95 -22.49 -1.25
C GLY A 16 21.99 -21.29 -1.24
N VAL A 17 21.98 -20.54 -2.33
CA VAL A 17 20.97 -19.52 -2.61
C VAL A 17 19.70 -20.18 -3.15
N THR A 18 18.87 -20.74 -2.27
CA THR A 18 17.51 -21.21 -2.63
C THR A 18 16.41 -20.26 -2.16
N SER A 19 16.75 -19.10 -1.60
CA SER A 19 15.81 -18.23 -0.89
C SER A 19 14.94 -17.32 -1.77
N LEU A 20 15.27 -17.10 -3.05
CA LEU A 20 14.55 -16.13 -3.90
C LEU A 20 13.07 -16.50 -4.10
N SER A 21 12.73 -17.79 -4.13
CA SER A 21 11.37 -18.28 -4.38
C SER A 21 10.42 -18.13 -3.19
N TYR A 22 10.93 -18.14 -1.95
CA TYR A 22 10.10 -18.03 -0.74
C TYR A 22 9.68 -16.58 -0.44
N PHE A 23 10.53 -15.60 -0.75
CA PHE A 23 10.20 -14.18 -0.60
C PHE A 23 9.12 -13.71 -1.59
N LYS A 24 9.12 -14.25 -2.82
CA LYS A 24 8.09 -13.95 -3.83
C LYS A 24 6.70 -14.44 -3.41
N LYS A 25 6.61 -15.67 -2.90
CA LYS A 25 5.32 -16.27 -2.46
C LYS A 25 4.68 -15.52 -1.28
N ARG A 26 5.47 -14.94 -0.36
CA ARG A 26 4.95 -14.12 0.75
C ARG A 26 4.40 -12.78 0.24
N ASN A 27 5.09 -12.13 -0.69
CA ASN A 27 4.64 -10.87 -1.29
C ASN A 27 3.33 -11.02 -2.07
N ASP A 28 3.15 -12.13 -2.80
CA ASP A 28 1.94 -12.40 -3.57
C ASP A 28 0.72 -12.65 -2.65
N ALA A 29 0.91 -13.42 -1.58
CA ALA A 29 -0.14 -13.71 -0.60
C ALA A 29 -0.55 -12.45 0.19
N GLU A 30 0.42 -11.61 0.57
CA GLU A 30 0.16 -10.34 1.23
C GLU A 30 -0.56 -9.36 0.31
N THR A 31 -0.09 -9.22 -0.93
CA THR A 31 -0.73 -8.40 -1.96
C THR A 31 -2.17 -8.82 -2.18
N LYS A 32 -2.43 -10.13 -2.30
CA LYS A 32 -3.80 -10.66 -2.40
C LYS A 32 -4.66 -10.27 -1.21
N LYS A 33 -4.15 -10.42 0.03
CA LYS A 33 -4.89 -10.05 1.25
C LYS A 33 -5.19 -8.55 1.34
N ILE A 34 -4.29 -7.71 0.85
CA ILE A 34 -4.49 -6.26 0.73
C ILE A 34 -5.62 -5.98 -0.27
N LEU A 35 -5.55 -6.56 -1.46
CA LEU A 35 -6.59 -6.38 -2.49
C LEU A 35 -7.96 -6.87 -2.01
N GLU A 36 -8.04 -8.02 -1.36
CA GLU A 36 -9.29 -8.52 -0.76
C GLU A 36 -9.85 -7.61 0.35
N SER A 37 -8.98 -6.85 1.02
CA SER A 37 -9.38 -5.95 2.11
C SER A 37 -9.76 -4.56 1.64
N PHE A 38 -9.16 -4.09 0.57
CA PHE A 38 -9.23 -2.70 0.14
C PHE A 38 -9.82 -2.52 -1.24
N VAL A 39 -10.05 -3.54 -2.07
CA VAL A 39 -10.74 -3.33 -3.36
C VAL A 39 -12.22 -3.10 -3.10
N GLY A 40 -12.78 -2.04 -3.67
CA GLY A 40 -14.16 -1.69 -3.44
C GLY A 40 -14.50 -0.24 -3.78
N ILE A 41 -15.72 0.14 -3.40
CA ILE A 41 -16.28 1.47 -3.56
C ILE A 41 -16.78 1.92 -2.19
N TRP A 42 -16.35 3.10 -1.75
CA TRP A 42 -16.80 3.74 -0.52
C TRP A 42 -17.42 5.09 -0.82
N TYR A 43 -18.29 5.53 0.08
CA TYR A 43 -18.86 6.86 0.08
C TYR A 43 -18.39 7.63 1.30
N TYR A 44 -18.15 8.93 1.12
CA TYR A 44 -17.97 9.86 2.23
C TYR A 44 -18.61 11.20 1.91
N VAL A 45 -18.86 11.98 2.96
CA VAL A 45 -19.40 13.34 2.83
C VAL A 45 -18.30 14.33 3.16
N GLU A 46 -18.03 15.24 2.24
CA GLU A 46 -17.13 16.36 2.45
C GLU A 46 -17.75 17.33 3.46
N LYS A 47 -17.01 17.67 4.52
CA LYS A 47 -17.56 18.44 5.65
C LYS A 47 -17.92 19.87 5.26
N HIS A 48 -17.16 20.48 4.36
CA HIS A 48 -17.30 21.88 4.00
C HIS A 48 -18.49 22.11 3.06
N GLN A 49 -18.63 21.27 2.04
CA GLN A 49 -19.61 21.47 0.97
C GLN A 49 -20.86 20.60 1.13
N ARG A 50 -20.84 19.63 2.06
CA ARG A 50 -21.89 18.59 2.22
C ARG A 50 -22.15 17.81 0.93
N ILE A 51 -21.12 17.68 0.11
CA ILE A 51 -21.16 16.89 -1.13
C ILE A 51 -20.75 15.46 -0.77
N GLN A 52 -21.45 14.48 -1.34
CA GLN A 52 -21.07 13.09 -1.23
C GLN A 52 -20.12 12.74 -2.37
N HIS A 53 -18.98 12.16 -2.01
CA HIS A 53 -17.99 11.64 -2.96
C HIS A 53 -17.93 10.13 -2.92
N THR A 54 -17.49 9.56 -4.03
CA THR A 54 -17.22 8.14 -4.18
C THR A 54 -15.71 7.93 -4.27
N LEU A 55 -15.14 7.15 -3.36
CA LEU A 55 -13.76 6.71 -3.43
C LEU A 55 -13.74 5.26 -3.90
N SER A 56 -12.94 4.91 -4.89
CA SER A 56 -12.74 3.51 -5.26
C SER A 56 -11.27 3.18 -5.44
N PHE A 57 -10.93 1.94 -5.11
CA PHE A 57 -9.59 1.41 -5.22
C PHE A 57 -9.66 0.09 -5.98
N THR A 58 -8.93 0.03 -7.07
CA THR A 58 -8.96 -1.07 -8.03
C THR A 58 -7.77 -2.02 -7.83
N SER A 59 -7.86 -3.21 -8.42
CA SER A 59 -6.86 -4.26 -8.25
C SER A 59 -5.48 -3.95 -8.86
N ASP A 60 -5.41 -2.95 -9.73
CA ASP A 60 -4.20 -2.39 -10.34
C ASP A 60 -3.56 -1.26 -9.51
N PHE A 61 -4.03 -1.04 -8.28
CA PHE A 61 -3.56 0.00 -7.37
C PHE A 61 -3.95 1.44 -7.75
N THR A 62 -4.89 1.61 -8.68
CA THR A 62 -5.42 2.92 -9.04
C THR A 62 -6.41 3.40 -7.98
N LEU A 63 -6.27 4.65 -7.54
CA LEU A 63 -7.23 5.35 -6.68
C LEU A 63 -8.10 6.24 -7.55
N LEU A 64 -9.42 6.10 -7.44
CA LEU A 64 -10.37 6.92 -8.16
C LEU A 64 -11.23 7.70 -7.17
N LEU A 65 -11.49 8.97 -7.52
CA LEU A 65 -12.44 9.84 -6.84
C LEU A 65 -13.52 10.23 -7.84
N ASP A 66 -14.77 9.95 -7.50
CA ASP A 66 -15.93 10.15 -8.37
C ASP A 66 -15.73 9.56 -9.77
N GLU A 67 -15.27 8.30 -9.80
CA GLU A 67 -14.97 7.51 -11.01
C GLU A 67 -13.80 8.05 -11.86
N LYS A 68 -13.12 9.10 -11.40
CA LYS A 68 -11.95 9.67 -12.09
C LYS A 68 -10.66 9.23 -11.41
N PRO A 69 -9.67 8.73 -12.15
CA PRO A 69 -8.38 8.35 -11.57
C PRO A 69 -7.68 9.59 -11.01
N LEU A 70 -7.20 9.48 -9.77
CA LEU A 70 -6.34 10.48 -9.16
C LEU A 70 -4.90 10.30 -9.65
N GLN A 71 -4.23 11.41 -9.94
CA GLN A 71 -2.80 11.40 -10.29
C GLN A 71 -1.97 11.29 -9.03
N VAL A 72 -1.87 10.07 -8.49
CA VAL A 72 -1.19 9.78 -7.24
C VAL A 72 -0.31 8.54 -7.37
N THR A 73 0.76 8.48 -6.59
CA THR A 73 1.67 7.33 -6.54
C THR A 73 1.48 6.59 -5.23
N LEU A 74 1.22 5.27 -5.29
CA LEU A 74 1.18 4.44 -4.09
C LEU A 74 2.60 4.28 -3.52
N ILE A 75 2.83 4.79 -2.31
CA ILE A 75 4.15 4.76 -1.64
C ILE A 75 4.23 3.73 -0.51
N GLU A 76 3.10 3.38 0.10
CA GLU A 76 3.05 2.35 1.14
C GLU A 76 1.78 1.51 1.03
N LYS A 77 1.93 0.20 1.21
CA LYS A 77 0.80 -0.72 1.28
C LYS A 77 1.00 -1.72 2.42
N THR A 78 -0.01 -1.84 3.27
CA THR A 78 -0.09 -2.83 4.33
C THR A 78 -1.50 -3.39 4.41
N THR A 79 -1.70 -4.41 5.25
CA THR A 79 -3.05 -4.93 5.52
C THR A 79 -3.94 -3.97 6.34
N GLN A 80 -3.36 -2.89 6.87
CA GLN A 80 -4.05 -1.91 7.72
C GLN A 80 -4.23 -0.55 7.04
N HIS A 81 -3.37 -0.20 6.09
CA HIS A 81 -3.45 1.07 5.38
C HIS A 81 -2.80 1.05 4.00
N LEU A 82 -3.24 1.99 3.18
CA LEU A 82 -2.65 2.36 1.91
C LEU A 82 -2.32 3.85 1.96
N ILE A 83 -1.13 4.22 1.49
CA ILE A 83 -0.69 5.62 1.42
C ILE A 83 -0.30 5.94 0.00
N TRP A 84 -0.91 6.98 -0.54
CA TRP A 84 -0.54 7.59 -1.82
C TRP A 84 0.06 8.97 -1.60
N LEU A 85 0.92 9.37 -2.54
CA LEU A 85 1.48 10.71 -2.64
C LEU A 85 0.92 11.38 -3.89
N ASP A 86 0.39 12.58 -3.76
CA ASP A 86 -0.06 13.39 -4.91
C ASP A 86 1.12 14.12 -5.60
N SER A 87 0.80 14.87 -6.66
CA SER A 87 1.79 15.65 -7.41
C SER A 87 2.44 16.80 -6.63
N TYR A 88 1.83 17.21 -5.50
CA TYR A 88 2.30 18.30 -4.65
C TYR A 88 3.09 17.79 -3.43
N GLY A 89 3.14 16.48 -3.21
CA GLY A 89 3.83 15.85 -2.09
C GLY A 89 2.95 15.65 -0.85
N TYR A 90 1.63 15.82 -0.96
CA TYR A 90 0.68 15.52 0.12
C TYR A 90 0.27 14.06 0.11
N ARG A 91 0.04 13.54 1.32
CA ARG A 91 -0.34 12.14 1.53
C ARG A 91 -1.85 11.97 1.60
N LEU A 92 -2.33 10.98 0.87
CA LEU A 92 -3.68 10.44 1.00
C LEU A 92 -3.60 9.08 1.70
N ILE A 93 -4.34 8.90 2.79
CA ILE A 93 -4.22 7.71 3.63
C ILE A 93 -5.58 7.02 3.77
N LEU A 94 -5.71 5.82 3.22
CA LEU A 94 -6.84 4.93 3.43
C LEU A 94 -6.50 3.94 4.54
N ARG A 95 -7.22 4.00 5.67
CA ARG A 95 -7.00 3.13 6.83
C ARG A 95 -8.16 2.17 7.04
N LYS A 96 -7.84 0.97 7.52
CA LYS A 96 -8.78 -0.05 7.97
C LYS A 96 -8.59 -0.29 9.47
N SER A 97 -9.63 -0.07 10.25
CA SER A 97 -9.68 -0.39 11.68
C SER A 97 -10.13 -1.85 11.91
N THR A 98 -9.91 -2.36 13.13
CA THR A 98 -10.20 -3.74 13.55
C THR A 98 -11.66 -4.16 13.35
N GLN A 99 -12.59 -3.21 13.31
CA GLN A 99 -14.03 -3.45 13.09
C GLN A 99 -14.48 -3.32 11.62
N LYS A 100 -13.57 -3.45 10.64
CA LYS A 100 -13.85 -3.17 9.20
C LYS A 100 -14.41 -1.76 8.95
N LYS A 101 -14.08 -0.81 9.83
CA LYS A 101 -14.34 0.61 9.60
C LYS A 101 -13.19 1.16 8.77
N TYR A 102 -13.53 1.90 7.73
CA TYR A 102 -12.56 2.51 6.84
C TYR A 102 -12.57 4.02 7.03
N SER A 103 -11.40 4.66 6.97
CA SER A 103 -11.29 6.11 6.99
C SER A 103 -10.31 6.58 5.95
N PHE A 104 -10.60 7.72 5.34
CA PHE A 104 -9.75 8.41 4.40
C PHE A 104 -9.23 9.69 5.04
N TYR A 105 -7.92 9.94 4.99
CA TYR A 105 -7.30 11.17 5.46
C TYR A 105 -6.61 11.85 4.29
N ASP A 106 -6.90 13.14 4.12
CA ASP A 106 -6.27 14.04 3.16
C ASP A 106 -5.39 15.02 3.93
N GLU A 107 -4.08 14.94 3.72
CA GLU A 107 -3.10 15.80 4.37
C GLU A 107 -3.16 17.26 3.89
N ALA A 108 -3.54 17.51 2.65
CA ALA A 108 -3.63 18.88 2.12
C ALA A 108 -4.76 19.67 2.80
N GLU A 109 -5.86 18.99 3.13
CA GLU A 109 -7.01 19.56 3.82
C GLU A 109 -6.96 19.41 5.35
N ASP A 110 -5.98 18.67 5.86
CA ASP A 110 -5.94 18.18 7.25
C ASP A 110 -7.28 17.57 7.69
N ALA A 111 -7.87 16.77 6.81
CA ALA A 111 -9.24 16.30 6.96
C ALA A 111 -9.33 14.78 6.98
N SER A 112 -10.10 14.24 7.91
CA SER A 112 -10.45 12.81 7.96
C SER A 112 -11.94 12.57 7.74
N TYR A 113 -12.21 11.60 6.88
CA TYR A 113 -13.50 11.18 6.39
C TYR A 113 -13.78 9.73 6.78
N GLN A 114 -14.95 9.47 7.34
CA GLN A 114 -15.41 8.10 7.58
C GLN A 114 -16.00 7.54 6.28
N LEU A 115 -15.51 6.37 5.89
CA LEU A 115 -15.94 5.71 4.66
C LEU A 115 -17.06 4.72 4.96
N VAL A 116 -18.15 4.83 4.21
CA VAL A 116 -19.28 3.89 4.25
C VAL A 116 -19.17 2.96 3.05
N THR A 117 -19.03 1.66 3.31
CA THR A 117 -19.09 0.63 2.28
C THR A 117 -20.54 0.41 1.86
N ARG A 118 -20.82 0.30 0.56
CA ARG A 118 -22.08 -0.30 0.11
C ARG A 118 -22.05 -1.78 0.48
N HIS A 119 -22.88 -2.20 1.43
CA HIS A 119 -23.13 -3.63 1.62
C HIS A 119 -23.88 -4.13 0.36
N ASN A 120 -23.21 -4.89 -0.49
CA ASN A 120 -23.92 -5.84 -1.34
C ASN A 120 -24.33 -7.00 -0.42
N THR A 121 -25.62 -7.06 -0.09
CA THR A 121 -26.30 -8.27 0.38
C THR A 121 -26.20 -9.38 -0.65
#